data_AF-A0AAX2CLM2-F1
#
_entry.id   AF-A0AAX2CLM2-F1
#
_cell.length_a   1.000
_cell.length_b   1.000
_cell.length_c   1.000
_cell.angle_alpha   90.00
_cell.angle_beta   90.00
_cell.angle_gamma   90.00
#
_symmetry.space_group_name_H-M   'P 1'
#
loop_
_entity.id
_entity.type
_entity.pdbx_description
1 polymer ?
#
loop_
_entity_poly.entity_id
_entity_poly.type
_entity_poly.pdbx_seq_one_letter_code
_entity_poly.pdbx_strand_id
1 'polypeptide(L)'
;MEISIQRSKLIMIVVILMFIIMVVYPIMLFVMNKENWGTALIGMGICFIVNVPLVWEVFIKKHIVKNGVLKYGILNDDIVLSDVRVVRQVGKSLEITTNQYKVHMIAMPTDMNQLLALIEKENPQVKIEMN
;
A
#
# COMPACT_ATOMS: atom_id res chain seq x y z
N MET A 1 13.03 10.86 -1.67
CA MET A 1 12.02 11.76 -1.11
C MET A 1 10.82 10.92 -0.71
N GLU A 2 10.23 11.15 0.46
CA GLU A 2 9.10 10.34 0.94
C GLU A 2 7.79 11.09 0.71
N ILE A 3 6.89 10.55 -0.11
CA ILE A 3 5.56 11.10 -0.32
C ILE A 3 4.59 10.21 0.47
N SER A 4 3.96 10.76 1.50
CA SER A 4 2.93 10.02 2.22
C SER A 4 1.67 9.94 1.35
N ILE A 5 0.93 8.84 1.48
CA ILE A 5 -0.37 8.67 0.84
C ILE A 5 -1.45 8.90 1.88
N GLN A 6 -2.54 9.53 1.46
CA GLN A 6 -3.67 9.75 2.33
C GLN A 6 -4.33 8.41 2.64
N ARG A 7 -4.08 7.89 3.85
CA ARG A 7 -4.71 6.65 4.31
C ARG A 7 -6.10 6.96 4.86
N SER A 8 -7.08 6.15 4.47
CA SER A 8 -8.41 6.23 5.06
C SER A 8 -8.34 5.87 6.55
N LYS A 9 -8.85 6.76 7.42
CA LYS A 9 -8.95 6.51 8.87
C LYS A 9 -9.73 5.23 9.17
N LEU A 10 -10.74 4.92 8.37
CA LEU A 10 -11.59 3.74 8.53
C LEU A 10 -10.81 2.45 8.28
N ILE A 11 -10.01 2.41 7.21
CA ILE A 11 -9.14 1.26 6.89
C ILE A 11 -8.12 1.06 8.02
N MET A 12 -7.55 2.15 8.53
CA MET A 12 -6.60 2.09 9.64
C MET A 12 -7.23 1.47 10.89
N ILE A 13 -8.45 1.88 11.26
CA ILE A 13 -9.20 1.31 12.39
C ILE A 13 -9.47 -0.17 12.18
N VAL A 14 -9.94 -0.57 10.98
CA VAL A 14 -10.23 -1.97 10.66
C VAL A 14 -8.99 -2.84 10.81
N VAL A 15 -7.84 -2.38 10.32
CA VAL A 15 -6.60 -3.15 10.36
C VAL A 15 -6.04 -3.25 11.77
N ILE A 16 -6.18 -2.20 12.59
CA ILE A 16 -5.88 -2.26 14.03
C ILE A 16 -6.77 -3.29 14.72
N LEU A 17 -8.06 -3.29 14.43
CA LEU A 17 -9.01 -4.24 15.03
C LEU A 17 -8.68 -5.68 14.64
N MET A 18 -8.38 -5.93 13.36
CA MET A 18 -7.93 -7.25 12.88
C MET A 18 -6.63 -7.69 13.57
N PHE A 19 -5.69 -6.77 13.77
CA PHE A 19 -4.43 -7.07 14.46
C PHE A 19 -4.65 -7.47 15.92
N ILE A 20 -5.55 -6.78 16.62
CA ILE A 20 -5.95 -7.15 17.99
C ILE A 20 -6.56 -8.54 18.01
N ILE A 21 -7.51 -8.83 17.10
CA ILE A 21 -8.15 -10.15 17.02
C ILE A 21 -7.12 -11.24 16.73
N MET A 22 -6.17 -10.97 15.83
CA MET A 22 -5.11 -11.88 15.43
C MET A 22 -4.15 -12.24 16.57
N VAL A 23 -3.98 -11.37 17.56
CA VAL A 23 -3.17 -11.65 18.76
C VAL A 23 -4.02 -12.26 19.88
N VAL A 24 -5.22 -11.75 20.10
CA VAL A 24 -6.10 -12.19 21.20
C VAL A 24 -6.69 -13.57 20.94
N TYR A 25 -7.16 -13.85 19.72
CA TYR A 25 -7.80 -15.11 19.38
C TYR A 25 -6.89 -16.33 19.60
N PRO A 26 -5.62 -16.30 19.16
CA PRO A 26 -4.76 -17.45 19.38
C PRO A 26 -4.33 -17.59 20.85
N ILE A 27 -4.17 -16.48 21.60
CA ILE A 27 -3.94 -16.53 23.05
C ILE A 27 -5.11 -17.21 23.76
N MET A 28 -6.35 -16.87 23.40
CA MET A 28 -7.54 -17.53 23.94
C MET A 28 -7.55 -19.03 23.62
N LEU A 29 -7.29 -19.42 22.37
CA LEU A 29 -7.18 -20.82 21.98
C LEU A 29 -6.11 -21.58 22.76
N PHE A 30 -4.97 -20.94 23.01
CA PHE A 30 -3.86 -21.51 23.77
C PHE A 30 -4.21 -21.73 25.24
N VAL A 31 -4.93 -20.80 25.86
CA VAL A 31 -5.42 -20.93 27.26
C VAL A 31 -6.50 -22.02 27.37
N MET A 32 -7.35 -22.18 26.35
CA MET A 32 -8.44 -23.15 26.33
C MET A 32 -7.97 -24.58 25.99
N ASN A 33 -7.00 -24.76 25.08
CA ASN A 33 -6.50 -26.07 24.63
C ASN A 33 -5.22 -26.51 25.36
N LYS A 34 -5.29 -26.63 26.69
CA LYS A 34 -4.15 -27.05 27.54
C LYS A 34 -3.62 -28.46 27.28
N GLU A 35 -4.29 -29.29 26.47
CA GLU A 35 -3.84 -30.65 26.16
C GLU A 35 -3.20 -30.78 24.77
N ASN A 36 -3.45 -29.84 23.85
CA ASN A 36 -3.01 -29.97 22.46
C ASN A 36 -2.33 -28.69 21.95
N TRP A 37 -1.20 -28.37 22.57
CA TRP A 37 -0.42 -27.15 22.31
C TRP A 37 0.09 -27.08 20.86
N GLY A 38 0.33 -28.23 20.22
CA GLY A 38 0.84 -28.31 18.84
C GLY A 38 -0.13 -27.75 17.81
N THR A 39 -1.43 -28.08 17.91
CA THR A 39 -2.43 -27.56 16.96
C THR A 39 -2.71 -26.07 17.18
N ALA A 40 -2.68 -25.60 18.43
CA ALA A 40 -2.79 -24.18 18.76
C ALA A 40 -1.61 -23.37 18.19
N LEU A 41 -0.38 -23.88 18.26
CA LEU A 41 0.81 -23.24 17.69
C LEU A 41 0.77 -23.19 16.15
N ILE A 42 0.28 -24.25 15.49
CA ILE A 42 0.11 -24.26 14.03
C ILE A 42 -0.97 -23.24 13.62
N GLY A 43 -2.09 -23.19 14.34
CA GLY A 43 -3.15 -22.19 14.11
C GLY A 43 -2.66 -20.76 14.31
N MET A 44 -1.83 -20.51 15.34
CA MET A 44 -1.11 -19.24 15.52
C MET A 44 -0.26 -18.92 14.29
N GLY A 45 0.63 -19.84 13.91
CA GLY A 45 1.56 -19.65 12.79
C GLY A 45 0.84 -19.27 11.50
N ILE A 46 -0.25 -19.96 11.16
CA ILE A 46 -1.06 -19.66 9.97
C ILE A 46 -1.72 -18.29 10.09
N CYS A 47 -2.30 -17.94 11.26
CA CYS A 47 -2.88 -16.61 11.48
C CYS A 47 -1.85 -15.50 11.28
N PHE A 48 -0.63 -15.67 11.78
CA PHE A 48 0.44 -14.69 11.57
C PHE A 48 0.86 -14.60 10.10
N ILE A 49 1.09 -15.72 9.42
CA ILE A 49 1.54 -15.74 8.02
C ILE A 49 0.55 -15.02 7.09
N VAL A 50 -0.76 -15.23 7.27
CA VAL A 50 -1.77 -14.63 6.40
C VAL A 50 -1.95 -13.14 6.68
N ASN A 51 -1.89 -12.72 7.95
CA ASN A 51 -2.28 -11.37 8.35
C ASN A 51 -1.10 -10.39 8.47
N VAL A 52 0.13 -10.85 8.74
CA VAL A 52 1.31 -9.98 8.78
C VAL A 52 1.53 -9.24 7.45
N PRO A 53 1.45 -9.90 6.27
CA PRO A 53 1.58 -9.20 4.99
C PRO A 53 0.51 -8.11 4.80
N LEU A 54 -0.75 -8.38 5.16
CA LEU A 54 -1.86 -7.43 5.07
C LEU A 54 -1.62 -6.19 5.94
N VAL A 55 -1.19 -6.39 7.19
CA VAL A 55 -0.87 -5.31 8.11
C VAL A 55 0.35 -4.54 7.61
N TRP A 56 1.36 -5.24 7.11
CA TRP A 56 2.55 -4.64 6.52
C TRP A 56 2.22 -3.76 5.30
N GLU A 57 1.33 -4.22 4.42
CA GLU A 57 0.84 -3.43 3.29
C GLU A 57 0.18 -2.13 3.75
N VAL A 58 -0.62 -2.18 4.81
CA VAL A 58 -1.37 -1.01 5.30
C VAL A 58 -0.48 -0.06 6.08
N PHE A 59 0.45 -0.56 6.89
CA PHE A 59 1.24 0.26 7.82
C PHE A 59 2.56 0.75 7.25
N ILE A 60 3.29 -0.08 6.49
CA ILE A 60 4.68 0.21 6.11
C ILE A 60 4.80 0.69 4.66
N LYS A 61 3.81 0.46 3.79
CA LYS A 61 3.84 1.02 2.43
C LYS A 61 3.77 2.55 2.48
N LYS A 62 4.93 3.18 2.47
CA LYS A 62 5.15 4.55 2.02
C LYS A 62 5.30 4.48 0.50
N HIS A 63 4.63 5.36 -0.23
CA HIS A 63 4.92 5.51 -1.65
C HIS A 63 6.17 6.40 -1.74
N ILE A 64 7.31 5.80 -1.99
CA ILE A 64 8.58 6.54 -1.93
C ILE A 64 9.04 6.79 -3.34
N VAL A 65 9.34 8.05 -3.64
CA VAL A 65 10.07 8.41 -4.85
C VAL A 65 11.56 8.37 -4.53
N LYS A 66 12.26 7.35 -5.05
CA LYS A 66 13.72 7.23 -4.97
C LYS A 66 14.30 7.31 -6.37
N ASN A 67 15.21 8.26 -6.61
CA ASN A 67 15.94 8.42 -7.86
C ASN A 67 15.04 8.44 -9.11
N GLY A 68 13.94 9.20 -9.09
CA GLY A 68 13.02 9.26 -10.24
C GLY A 68 12.15 8.01 -10.44
N VAL A 69 12.13 7.09 -9.47
CA VAL A 69 11.26 5.90 -9.48
C VAL A 69 10.29 5.97 -8.32
N LEU A 70 8.99 5.94 -8.64
CA LEU A 70 7.89 5.79 -7.70
C LEU A 70 7.72 4.31 -7.37
N LYS A 71 8.15 3.93 -6.18
CA LYS A 71 7.88 2.60 -5.63
C LYS A 71 6.55 2.61 -4.92
N TYR A 72 5.63 1.76 -5.38
CA TYR A 72 4.31 1.65 -4.79
C TYR A 72 3.84 0.19 -4.76
N GLY A 73 3.31 -0.27 -3.64
CA GLY A 73 2.96 -1.69 -3.49
C GLY A 73 4.18 -2.61 -3.33
N ILE A 74 3.95 -3.85 -2.88
CA ILE A 74 4.98 -4.91 -2.83
C ILE A 74 4.84 -5.84 -4.04
N LEU A 75 3.61 -6.01 -4.53
CA LEU A 75 3.26 -6.85 -5.67
C LEU A 75 3.10 -6.07 -6.98
N ASN A 76 3.27 -4.75 -6.95
CA ASN A 76 3.14 -3.91 -8.14
C ASN A 76 4.51 -3.56 -8.69
N ASP A 77 4.57 -3.39 -10.01
CA ASP A 77 5.75 -2.90 -10.70
C ASP A 77 6.07 -1.46 -10.28
N ASP A 78 7.36 -1.17 -10.10
CA ASP A 78 7.84 0.20 -9.88
C ASP A 78 7.50 1.09 -11.10
N ILE A 79 7.15 2.36 -10.86
CA ILE A 79 6.89 3.33 -11.92
C ILE A 79 8.11 4.24 -12.07
N VAL A 80 8.72 4.23 -13.25
CA VAL A 80 9.75 5.22 -13.60
C VAL A 80 9.05 6.52 -13.98
N LEU A 81 9.35 7.63 -13.28
CA LEU A 81 8.65 8.91 -13.47
C LEU A 81 8.85 9.48 -14.88
N SER A 82 10.03 9.30 -15.48
CA SER A 82 10.32 9.72 -16.86
C SER A 82 9.47 8.98 -17.90
N ASP A 83 8.98 7.78 -17.56
CA ASP A 83 8.16 6.97 -18.45
C ASP A 83 6.66 7.27 -18.30
N VAL A 84 6.28 8.15 -17.37
CA VAL A 84 4.89 8.51 -17.16
C VAL A 84 4.41 9.38 -18.33
N ARG A 85 3.36 8.92 -19.01
CA ARG A 85 2.78 9.60 -20.17
C ARG A 85 1.52 10.38 -19.80
N VAL A 86 0.67 9.78 -18.98
CA VAL A 86 -0.60 10.37 -18.58
C VAL A 86 -0.79 10.15 -17.08
N VAL A 87 -1.17 11.21 -16.37
CA VAL A 87 -1.65 11.15 -14.99
C VAL A 87 -3.08 11.67 -14.98
N ARG A 88 -4.01 10.85 -14.50
CA ARG A 88 -5.43 11.19 -14.45
C ARG A 88 -6.00 10.97 -13.06
N GLN A 89 -6.83 11.89 -12.60
CA GLN A 89 -7.61 11.69 -11.38
C GLN A 89 -8.86 10.84 -11.65
N VAL A 90 -9.00 9.74 -10.92
CA VAL A 90 -10.15 8.83 -11.00
C VAL A 90 -10.72 8.65 -9.60
N GLY A 91 -11.73 9.46 -9.26
CA GLY A 91 -12.35 9.46 -7.95
C GLY A 91 -11.36 9.82 -6.83
N LYS A 92 -11.07 8.85 -5.94
CA LYS A 92 -10.12 8.99 -4.82
C LYS A 92 -8.74 8.38 -5.10
N SER A 93 -8.44 8.15 -6.36
CA SER A 93 -7.20 7.52 -6.83
C SER A 93 -6.61 8.32 -7.99
N LEU A 94 -5.30 8.14 -8.22
CA LEU A 94 -4.62 8.57 -9.42
C LEU A 94 -4.36 7.36 -10.32
N GLU A 95 -4.70 7.51 -11.58
CA GLU A 95 -4.34 6.60 -12.65
C GLU A 95 -3.09 7.15 -13.34
N ILE A 96 -2.04 6.33 -13.43
CA ILE A 96 -0.76 6.65 -14.05
C ILE A 96 -0.55 5.68 -15.21
N THR A 97 -0.49 6.21 -16.42
CA THR A 97 -0.18 5.43 -17.62
C THR A 97 1.25 5.68 -18.05
N THR A 98 2.02 4.62 -18.25
CA THR A 98 3.41 4.69 -18.72
C THR A 98 3.50 4.64 -20.25
N ASN A 99 4.68 4.95 -20.80
CA ASN A 99 5.00 4.83 -22.23
C ASN A 99 4.83 3.41 -22.76
N GLN A 100 4.94 2.40 -21.90
CA GLN A 100 4.68 0.99 -22.24
C GLN A 100 3.19 0.63 -22.20
N TYR A 101 2.29 1.62 -22.10
CA TYR A 101 0.85 1.44 -21.98
C TYR A 101 0.43 0.62 -20.74
N LYS A 102 1.30 0.47 -19.75
CA LYS A 102 0.91 -0.08 -18.44
C LYS A 102 0.15 0.98 -17.66
N VAL A 103 -1.01 0.59 -17.13
CA VAL A 103 -1.88 1.45 -16.31
C VAL A 103 -1.72 1.04 -14.85
N HIS A 104 -1.37 2.02 -14.03
CA HIS A 104 -1.12 1.86 -12.61
C HIS A 104 -2.13 2.71 -11.85
N MET A 105 -2.86 2.10 -10.93
CA MET A 105 -3.79 2.83 -10.06
C MET A 105 -3.17 2.97 -8.68
N ILE A 106 -2.96 4.21 -8.24
CA ILE A 106 -2.42 4.53 -6.92
C ILE A 106 -3.48 5.29 -6.12
N ALA A 107 -3.49 5.08 -4.80
CA ALA A 107 -4.33 5.88 -3.92
C ALA A 107 -3.88 7.35 -3.93
N MET A 108 -4.79 8.28 -3.62
CA MET A 108 -4.47 9.70 -3.61
C MET A 108 -3.29 10.03 -2.67
N PRO A 109 -2.20 10.64 -3.17
CA PRO A 109 -1.08 11.10 -2.34
C PRO A 109 -1.55 12.18 -1.36
N THR A 110 -0.91 12.29 -0.19
CA THR A 110 -1.15 13.39 0.75
C THR A 110 -0.71 14.73 0.17
N ASP A 111 0.42 14.74 -0.53
CA ASP A 111 0.93 15.91 -1.26
C ASP A 111 0.89 15.63 -2.76
N MET A 112 -0.30 15.77 -3.34
CA MET A 112 -0.54 15.51 -4.76
C MET A 112 0.27 16.47 -5.64
N ASN A 113 0.27 17.76 -5.31
CA ASN A 113 0.95 18.79 -6.10
C ASN A 113 2.46 18.52 -6.19
N GLN A 114 3.06 18.07 -5.09
CA GLN A 114 4.47 17.69 -5.11
C GLN A 114 4.76 16.48 -5.99
N LEU A 115 3.91 15.44 -5.97
CA LEU A 115 4.07 14.28 -6.85
C LEU A 115 3.97 14.71 -8.33
N LEU A 116 2.99 15.54 -8.67
CA LEU A 116 2.80 16.03 -10.03
C LEU A 116 3.99 16.87 -10.50
N ALA A 117 4.48 17.79 -9.67
CA ALA A 117 5.66 18.59 -9.98
C ALA A 117 6.92 17.73 -10.22
N LEU A 118 7.07 16.62 -9.50
CA LEU A 118 8.17 15.68 -9.75
C LEU A 118 8.01 14.95 -11.07
N ILE A 119 6.79 14.54 -11.41
CA ILE A 119 6.51 13.88 -12.70
C ILE A 119 6.77 14.85 -13.86
N GLU A 120 6.29 16.09 -13.78
CA GLU A 120 6.54 17.12 -14.81
C GLU A 120 8.02 17.45 -14.96
N LYS A 121 8.76 17.47 -13.84
CA LYS A 121 10.21 17.72 -13.86
C LYS A 121 10.97 16.60 -14.60
N GLU A 122 10.61 15.34 -14.36
CA GLU A 122 11.26 14.19 -14.99
C GLU A 122 10.76 13.95 -16.42
N ASN A 123 9.50 14.33 -16.73
CA ASN A 123 8.95 14.30 -18.07
C ASN A 123 8.13 15.55 -18.43
N PRO A 124 8.79 16.50 -19.13
CA PRO A 124 8.23 17.60 -19.91
C PRO A 124 6.80 17.50 -20.41
N GLN A 125 6.56 16.35 -21.04
CA GLN A 125 5.48 16.11 -21.98
C GLN A 125 4.34 15.30 -21.37
N VAL A 126 4.39 15.05 -20.06
CA VAL A 126 3.33 14.34 -19.37
C VAL A 126 2.00 15.06 -19.54
N LYS A 127 0.95 14.31 -19.85
CA LYS A 127 -0.41 14.84 -19.87
C LYS A 127 -1.04 14.68 -18.49
N ILE A 128 -1.41 15.80 -17.86
CA ILE A 128 -2.03 15.80 -16.54
C ILE A 128 -3.50 16.17 -16.68
N GLU A 129 -4.38 15.25 -16.30
CA GLU A 129 -5.83 15.38 -16.33
C GLU A 129 -6.37 15.34 -14.89
N MET A 130 -6.34 16.51 -14.24
CA MET A 130 -6.99 16.72 -12.93
C MET A 130 -8.43 17.15 -13.15
N ASN A 131 -9.35 16.57 -12.38
CA ASN A 131 -10.80 16.73 -12.55
C ASN A 131 -11.44 17.38 -11.33
#